data_AF-A0A292EBR4-F1
#
_entry.id   AF-A0A292EBR4-F1
#
_cell.length_a   1.000
_cell.length_b   1.000
_cell.length_c   1.000
_cell.angle_alpha   90.00
_cell.angle_beta   90.00
_cell.angle_gamma   90.00
#
_symmetry.space_group_name_H-M   'P 1'
#
loop_
_entity.id
_entity.type
_entity.pdbx_description
1 polymer ?
#
loop_
_entity_poly.entity_id
_entity_poly.type
_entity_poly.pdbx_seq_one_letter_code
_entity_poly.pdbx_strand_id
1 'polypeptide(L)'
;MRVRYDGTLPFRADDSGRSHARGLMSISDQDDNARSTFLDKAAVLLRAAVIAPMLLNSAPAFADALDTAFVNAMTPYVVLKRGALECDKPVGEYIAYKSRMIGILGRLPNVDLIAADREIERAFEREAPMSARPTCSDALLERYQLTLDTSAEAALDYLAETVGQRLRGN
;
A
#
# COMPACT_ATOMS: atom_id res chain seq x y z
N MET A 1 20.69 34.49 -15.63
CA MET A 1 21.75 34.04 -14.70
C MET A 1 21.79 32.52 -14.75
N ARG A 2 22.84 31.92 -15.34
CA ARG A 2 23.05 30.46 -15.41
C ARG A 2 24.20 30.13 -14.47
N VAL A 3 24.02 29.15 -13.60
CA VAL A 3 25.12 28.58 -12.82
C VAL A 3 25.20 27.09 -13.16
N ARG A 4 26.29 26.74 -13.84
CA ARG A 4 26.80 25.37 -14.03
C ARG A 4 27.49 24.94 -12.74
N TYR A 5 27.38 23.66 -12.39
CA TYR A 5 28.41 22.97 -11.61
C TYR A 5 28.79 21.68 -12.32
N ASP A 6 30.10 21.51 -12.43
CA ASP A 6 30.87 20.55 -13.22
C ASP A 6 31.85 19.89 -12.25
N GLY A 7 32.06 18.57 -12.38
CA GLY A 7 33.08 17.78 -11.67
C GLY A 7 32.87 17.60 -10.16
N THR A 8 33.28 16.52 -9.50
CA THR A 8 34.23 15.46 -9.87
C THR A 8 34.16 14.37 -8.79
N LEU A 9 34.14 13.10 -9.20
CA LEU A 9 34.48 11.93 -8.36
C LEU A 9 35.93 12.00 -7.89
N PRO A 10 36.30 11.21 -6.88
CA PRO A 10 37.33 10.24 -7.20
C PRO A 10 37.05 8.82 -6.70
N PHE A 11 37.37 7.90 -7.61
CA PHE A 11 37.69 6.49 -7.41
C PHE A 11 38.93 6.35 -6.51
N ARG A 12 38.96 5.36 -5.60
CA ARG A 12 40.21 4.68 -5.24
C ARG A 12 39.94 3.25 -4.75
N ALA A 13 40.44 2.30 -5.53
CA ALA A 13 40.70 0.92 -5.16
C ALA A 13 42.07 0.83 -4.46
N ASP A 14 42.25 -0.11 -3.52
CA ASP A 14 43.36 -1.08 -3.60
C ASP A 14 43.27 -2.22 -2.58
N ASP A 15 43.83 -3.34 -3.01
CA ASP A 15 43.81 -4.71 -2.49
C ASP A 15 44.77 -5.01 -1.31
N SER A 16 44.55 -6.18 -0.68
CA SER A 16 45.58 -7.24 -0.42
C SER A 16 45.95 -7.61 1.04
N GLY A 17 45.88 -8.93 1.33
CA GLY A 17 46.75 -9.65 2.30
C GLY A 17 46.02 -10.38 3.45
N ARG A 18 45.49 -11.60 3.30
CA ARG A 18 46.13 -12.95 3.39
C ARG A 18 46.44 -13.45 4.83
N SER A 19 45.70 -14.47 5.34
CA SER A 19 46.22 -15.80 5.77
C SER A 19 45.35 -16.59 6.79
N HIS A 20 45.01 -17.83 6.40
CA HIS A 20 44.92 -19.11 7.16
C HIS A 20 43.92 -19.34 8.32
N ALA A 21 42.97 -20.28 8.12
CA ALA A 21 42.88 -21.61 8.80
C ALA A 21 41.55 -22.31 8.40
N ARG A 22 41.58 -23.37 7.58
CA ARG A 22 41.32 -24.80 7.92
C ARG A 22 40.09 -25.11 8.79
N GLY A 23 39.20 -25.96 8.25
CA GLY A 23 38.21 -26.77 8.98
C GLY A 23 36.92 -26.94 8.17
N LEU A 24 36.84 -27.90 7.23
CA LEU A 24 36.33 -29.28 7.38
C LEU A 24 34.80 -29.41 7.23
N MET A 25 34.41 -30.26 6.27
CA MET A 25 33.19 -31.12 6.19
C MET A 25 31.82 -30.43 6.11
N SER A 26 30.84 -30.87 5.33
CA SER A 26 30.70 -31.87 4.25
C SER A 26 29.40 -31.49 3.52
N ILE A 27 29.37 -31.72 2.22
CA ILE A 27 28.19 -31.57 1.36
C ILE A 27 27.59 -32.95 1.10
N SER A 28 26.27 -32.95 0.92
CA SER A 28 25.42 -33.99 0.34
C SER A 28 25.06 -35.16 1.24
N ASP A 29 23.79 -35.19 1.63
CA ASP A 29 23.01 -36.41 1.58
C ASP A 29 21.63 -36.10 1.00
N GLN A 30 21.47 -36.54 -0.24
CA GLN A 30 20.21 -36.73 -0.92
C GLN A 30 20.27 -38.16 -1.43
N ASP A 31 19.54 -39.07 -0.81
CA ASP A 31 18.82 -40.10 -1.55
C ASP A 31 17.78 -40.81 -0.68
N ASP A 32 16.65 -41.02 -1.32
CA ASP A 32 15.41 -41.56 -0.80
C ASP A 32 15.46 -43.06 -0.49
N ASN A 33 14.44 -43.46 0.28
CA ASN A 33 13.69 -44.72 0.11
C ASN A 33 14.21 -46.00 0.77
N ALA A 34 13.72 -46.25 1.99
CA ALA A 34 13.30 -47.60 2.38
C ALA A 34 12.17 -47.55 3.42
N ARG A 35 10.93 -47.56 2.89
CA ARG A 35 9.82 -48.44 3.30
C ARG A 35 9.70 -48.89 4.77
N SER A 36 8.45 -48.76 5.25
CA SER A 36 7.72 -49.75 6.06
C SER A 36 8.09 -49.78 7.56
N THR A 37 7.18 -49.67 8.53
CA THR A 37 5.73 -49.79 8.54
C THR A 37 5.22 -49.47 9.95
N PHE A 38 4.00 -48.92 10.00
CA PHE A 38 2.96 -49.19 11.00
C PHE A 38 3.21 -48.79 12.47
N LEU A 39 2.22 -48.05 13.00
CA LEU A 39 1.97 -47.73 14.41
C LEU A 39 2.62 -46.44 14.94
N ASP A 40 2.13 -45.28 14.50
CA ASP A 40 1.98 -44.13 15.43
C ASP A 40 1.09 -42.99 14.89
N LYS A 41 -0.03 -43.33 14.25
CA LYS A 41 -0.99 -42.32 13.73
C LYS A 41 -2.05 -41.86 14.74
N ALA A 42 -1.97 -42.26 16.01
CA ALA A 42 -2.99 -41.92 17.01
C ALA A 42 -2.58 -40.83 18.02
N ALA A 43 -1.31 -40.43 18.09
CA ALA A 43 -0.84 -39.53 19.15
C ALA A 43 -0.66 -38.05 18.74
N VAL A 44 -0.68 -37.72 17.44
CA VAL A 44 -0.40 -36.33 16.97
C VAL A 44 -1.69 -35.54 16.65
N LEU A 45 -2.86 -36.18 16.65
CA LEU A 45 -4.13 -35.54 16.29
C LEU A 45 -4.88 -34.87 17.46
N LEU A 46 -4.28 -34.76 18.65
CA LEU A 46 -4.95 -34.25 19.86
C LEU A 46 -4.33 -32.99 20.48
N ARG A 47 -3.47 -32.27 19.74
CA ARG A 47 -2.90 -30.98 20.17
C ARG A 47 -3.02 -29.83 19.15
N ALA A 48 -3.73 -30.04 18.05
CA ALA A 48 -4.01 -28.99 17.05
C ALA A 48 -5.45 -28.44 17.13
N ALA A 49 -6.12 -28.64 18.25
CA ALA A 49 -7.48 -28.16 18.49
C ALA A 49 -7.51 -27.48 19.85
N VAL A 50 -7.16 -26.19 19.88
CA VAL A 50 -7.58 -25.11 20.80
C VAL A 50 -6.59 -23.96 20.53
N ILE A 51 -7.10 -22.76 20.25
CA ILE A 51 -6.41 -21.54 19.78
C ILE A 51 -6.31 -21.44 18.24
N ALA A 52 -7.46 -21.18 17.58
CA ALA A 52 -7.61 -20.06 16.65
C ALA A 52 -9.03 -19.99 16.01
N PRO A 53 -10.13 -19.91 16.78
CA PRO A 53 -11.32 -19.20 16.33
C PRO A 53 -11.39 -17.85 17.04
N MET A 54 -10.39 -16.99 16.84
CA MET A 54 -10.39 -15.61 17.35
C MET A 54 -9.93 -14.59 16.28
N LEU A 55 -10.13 -14.89 14.99
CA LEU A 55 -9.89 -13.94 13.89
C LEU A 55 -11.16 -13.63 13.08
N LEU A 56 -12.35 -13.89 13.64
CA LEU A 56 -13.64 -13.66 12.98
C LEU A 56 -14.45 -12.49 13.56
N ASN A 57 -13.88 -11.65 14.43
CA ASN A 57 -14.62 -10.57 15.11
C ASN A 57 -13.97 -9.17 15.04
N SER A 58 -13.21 -8.90 13.99
CA SER A 58 -12.85 -7.52 13.61
C SER A 58 -13.29 -7.23 12.18
N ALA A 59 -14.50 -7.66 11.80
CA ALA A 59 -15.23 -6.84 10.84
C ALA A 59 -15.41 -5.48 11.52
N PRO A 60 -14.89 -4.36 10.98
CA PRO A 60 -15.19 -3.06 11.54
C PRO A 60 -16.71 -2.97 11.64
N ALA A 61 -17.22 -2.71 12.84
CA ALA A 61 -18.63 -2.53 13.11
C ALA A 61 -19.19 -1.60 12.04
N PHE A 62 -20.04 -2.14 11.15
CA PHE A 62 -20.60 -1.52 9.95
C PHE A 62 -20.16 -0.07 9.74
N ALA A 63 -19.00 0.15 9.11
CA ALA A 63 -18.72 1.45 8.54
C ALA A 63 -19.89 1.78 7.61
N ASP A 64 -20.44 2.99 7.70
CA ASP A 64 -21.53 3.41 6.81
C ASP A 64 -21.10 3.16 5.36
N ALA A 65 -22.04 2.85 4.47
CA ALA A 65 -21.72 2.62 3.06
C ALA A 65 -20.97 3.83 2.49
N LEU A 66 -21.33 5.03 2.96
CA LEU A 66 -20.67 6.29 2.65
C LEU A 66 -19.22 6.33 3.14
N ASP A 67 -18.95 5.90 4.38
CA ASP A 67 -17.58 5.88 4.94
C ASP A 67 -16.69 4.94 4.13
N THR A 68 -17.22 3.77 3.74
CA THR A 68 -16.50 2.80 2.91
C THR A 68 -16.20 3.38 1.52
N ALA A 69 -17.20 3.99 0.87
CA ALA A 69 -17.03 4.61 -0.43
C ALA A 69 -16.03 5.77 -0.39
N PHE A 70 -16.04 6.55 0.68
CA PHE A 70 -15.11 7.65 0.88
C PHE A 70 -13.68 7.14 1.08
N VAL A 71 -13.46 6.12 1.91
CA VAL A 71 -12.15 5.49 2.09
C VAL A 71 -11.62 4.90 0.79
N ASN A 72 -12.47 4.24 0.00
CA ASN A 72 -12.08 3.71 -1.31
C ASN A 72 -11.66 4.83 -2.27
N ALA A 73 -12.35 5.97 -2.25
CA ALA A 73 -11.97 7.14 -3.06
C ALA A 73 -10.68 7.82 -2.57
N MET A 74 -10.28 7.66 -1.31
CA MET A 74 -8.99 8.17 -0.84
C MET A 74 -7.80 7.40 -1.42
N THR A 75 -7.93 6.11 -1.73
CA THR A 75 -6.81 5.29 -2.24
C THR A 75 -6.22 5.84 -3.55
N PRO A 76 -7.01 6.12 -4.62
CA PRO A 76 -6.50 6.78 -5.83
C PRO A 76 -5.83 8.13 -5.54
N TYR A 77 -6.43 8.94 -4.64
CA TYR A 77 -5.86 10.24 -4.27
C TYR A 77 -4.43 10.10 -3.72
N VAL A 78 -4.22 9.15 -2.80
CA VAL A 78 -2.90 8.93 -2.20
C VAL A 78 -1.89 8.51 -3.26
N VAL A 79 -2.25 7.59 -4.16
CA VAL A 79 -1.37 7.14 -5.24
C VAL A 79 -1.01 8.30 -6.19
N LEU A 80 -1.99 9.10 -6.61
CA LEU A 80 -1.76 10.25 -7.50
C LEU A 80 -0.86 11.29 -6.84
N LYS A 81 -1.10 11.61 -5.56
CA LYS A 81 -0.30 12.58 -4.82
C LYS A 81 1.13 12.08 -4.57
N ARG A 82 1.30 10.81 -4.25
CA ARG A 82 2.63 10.19 -4.14
C ARG A 82 3.35 10.20 -5.48
N GLY A 83 2.68 9.88 -6.58
CA GLY A 83 3.26 9.99 -7.93
C GLY A 83 3.79 11.40 -8.20
N ALA A 84 3.05 12.44 -7.81
CA ALA A 84 3.47 13.83 -8.00
C ALA A 84 4.67 14.22 -7.11
N LEU A 85 4.71 13.76 -5.86
CA LEU A 85 5.75 14.14 -4.90
C LEU A 85 7.03 13.31 -5.00
N GLU A 86 6.91 12.04 -5.42
CA GLU A 86 8.02 11.09 -5.43
C GLU A 86 8.58 10.87 -6.83
N CYS A 87 7.74 10.99 -7.87
CA CYS A 87 8.05 10.62 -9.26
C CYS A 87 7.84 11.77 -10.27
N ASP A 88 7.77 13.01 -9.81
CA ASP A 88 7.60 14.22 -10.64
C ASP A 88 6.39 14.17 -11.59
N LYS A 89 5.31 13.49 -11.18
CA LYS A 89 4.07 13.44 -11.97
C LYS A 89 3.27 14.74 -11.88
N PRO A 90 2.35 15.01 -12.84
CA PRO A 90 1.56 16.23 -12.85
C PRO A 90 0.73 16.44 -11.58
N VAL A 91 1.02 17.54 -10.88
CA VAL A 91 0.30 17.97 -9.67
C VAL A 91 -1.21 18.20 -9.92
N GLY A 92 -1.58 18.55 -11.15
CA GLY A 92 -2.97 18.81 -11.52
C GLY A 92 -3.91 17.61 -11.33
N GLU A 93 -3.39 16.38 -11.41
CA GLU A 93 -4.23 15.18 -11.37
C GLU A 93 -4.81 14.91 -9.99
N TYR A 94 -3.98 14.91 -8.94
CA TYR A 94 -4.48 14.69 -7.59
C TYR A 94 -5.31 15.88 -7.09
N ILE A 95 -5.03 17.11 -7.55
CA ILE A 95 -5.84 18.29 -7.25
C ILE A 95 -7.22 18.18 -7.88
N ALA A 96 -7.28 17.85 -9.18
CA ALA A 96 -8.55 17.66 -9.88
C ALA A 96 -9.35 16.51 -9.26
N TYR A 97 -8.68 15.40 -8.93
CA TYR A 97 -9.30 14.25 -8.28
C TYR A 97 -9.90 14.62 -6.92
N LYS A 98 -9.13 15.29 -6.04
CA LYS A 98 -9.61 15.75 -4.73
C LYS A 98 -10.81 16.69 -4.87
N SER A 99 -10.74 17.64 -5.80
CA SER A 99 -11.83 18.58 -6.05
C SER A 99 -13.12 17.85 -6.47
N ARG A 100 -13.03 16.80 -7.28
CA ARG A 100 -14.18 16.00 -7.68
C ARG A 100 -14.75 15.19 -6.52
N MET A 101 -13.90 14.56 -5.72
CA MET A 101 -14.31 13.82 -4.53
C MET A 101 -15.06 14.73 -3.53
N ILE A 102 -14.49 15.91 -3.21
CA ILE A 102 -15.15 16.91 -2.36
C ILE A 102 -16.45 17.41 -2.98
N GLY A 103 -16.48 17.64 -4.30
CA GLY A 103 -17.69 18.04 -5.01
C GLY A 103 -18.82 17.00 -4.97
N ILE A 104 -18.48 15.72 -4.96
CA ILE A 104 -19.45 14.63 -4.77
C ILE A 104 -19.99 14.65 -3.34
N LEU A 105 -19.12 14.72 -2.33
CA LEU A 105 -19.52 14.77 -0.92
C LEU A 105 -20.39 15.99 -0.62
N GLY A 106 -20.07 17.15 -1.20
CA GLY A 106 -20.80 18.40 -1.01
C GLY A 106 -22.25 18.39 -1.46
N ARG A 107 -22.72 17.31 -2.11
CA ARG A 107 -24.14 17.09 -2.42
C ARG A 107 -24.94 16.67 -1.18
N LEU A 108 -24.29 16.12 -0.16
CA LEU A 108 -24.95 15.70 1.07
C LEU A 108 -25.29 16.91 1.95
N PRO A 109 -26.52 16.98 2.50
CA PRO A 109 -26.84 17.98 3.51
C PRO A 109 -26.04 17.71 4.79
N ASN A 110 -25.56 18.76 5.45
CA ASN A 110 -24.85 18.72 6.73
C ASN A 110 -23.50 17.99 6.75
N VAL A 111 -22.88 17.73 5.58
CA VAL A 111 -21.51 17.21 5.55
C VAL A 111 -20.49 18.30 5.93
N ASP A 112 -19.53 17.98 6.79
CA ASP A 112 -18.40 18.85 7.07
C ASP A 112 -17.29 18.63 6.03
N LEU A 113 -17.30 19.44 4.98
CA LEU A 113 -16.30 19.36 3.90
C LEU A 113 -14.88 19.71 4.36
N ILE A 114 -14.73 20.50 5.44
CA ILE A 114 -13.42 20.83 5.99
C ILE A 114 -12.87 19.61 6.72
N ALA A 115 -13.71 18.91 7.48
CA ALA A 115 -13.31 17.65 8.11
C ALA A 115 -12.96 16.58 7.05
N ALA A 116 -13.74 16.48 5.97
CA ALA A 116 -13.46 15.56 4.87
C ALA A 116 -12.13 15.88 4.16
N ASP A 117 -11.88 17.14 3.82
CA ASP A 117 -10.60 17.55 3.20
C ASP A 117 -9.41 17.23 4.11
N ARG A 118 -9.53 17.51 5.42
CA ARG A 118 -8.49 17.13 6.39
C ARG A 118 -8.28 15.62 6.46
N GLU A 119 -9.35 14.82 6.39
CA GLU A 119 -9.22 13.36 6.43
C GLU A 119 -8.54 12.80 5.18
N ILE A 120 -8.82 13.37 4.00
CA ILE A 120 -8.12 13.05 2.75
C ILE A 120 -6.62 13.29 2.88
N GLU A 121 -6.22 14.43 3.46
CA GLU A 121 -4.80 14.73 3.67
C GLU A 121 -4.16 13.82 4.72
N ARG A 122 -4.88 13.51 5.81
CA ARG A 122 -4.40 12.54 6.81
C ARG A 122 -4.21 11.14 6.22
N ALA A 123 -5.06 10.72 5.28
CA ALA A 123 -4.89 9.43 4.60
C ALA A 123 -3.55 9.35 3.86
N PHE A 124 -3.17 10.43 3.16
CA PHE A 124 -1.85 10.53 2.54
C PHE A 124 -0.72 10.50 3.58
N GLU A 125 -0.84 11.26 4.68
CA GLU A 125 0.19 11.30 5.73
C GLU A 125 0.41 9.95 6.42
N ARG A 126 -0.65 9.13 6.55
CA ARG A 126 -0.56 7.75 7.08
C ARG A 126 0.23 6.83 6.16
N GLU A 127 0.09 6.97 4.85
CA GLU A 127 0.74 6.09 3.87
C GLU A 127 2.15 6.55 3.48
N ALA A 128 2.39 7.86 3.47
CA ALA A 128 3.67 8.45 3.09
C ALA A 128 4.13 9.45 4.18
N PRO A 129 4.56 8.96 5.36
CA PRO A 129 5.07 9.83 6.41
C PRO A 129 6.29 10.59 5.87
N MET A 130 6.25 11.93 5.97
CA MET A 130 7.27 12.85 5.45
C MET A 130 8.71 12.60 5.97
N SER A 131 8.89 11.72 6.96
CA SER A 131 10.16 11.40 7.60
C SER A 131 11.08 10.48 6.78
N ALA A 132 10.55 9.75 5.81
CA ALA A 132 11.35 8.96 4.88
C ALA A 132 11.64 9.79 3.63
N ARG A 133 12.89 9.88 3.15
CA ARG A 133 13.19 10.41 1.81
C ARG A 133 12.51 9.49 0.81
N PRO A 134 11.38 9.88 0.20
CA PRO A 134 10.67 8.97 -0.67
C PRO A 134 11.33 9.02 -2.04
N THR A 135 11.82 7.87 -2.49
CA THR A 135 12.38 7.71 -3.83
C THR A 135 11.30 7.14 -4.74
N CYS A 136 11.14 7.69 -5.94
CA CYS A 136 10.30 7.09 -6.98
C CYS A 136 10.63 5.60 -7.12
N SER A 137 9.59 4.76 -7.20
CA SER A 137 9.72 3.33 -7.48
C SER A 137 8.89 2.94 -8.68
N ASP A 138 9.33 1.91 -9.41
CA ASP A 138 8.60 1.38 -10.57
C ASP A 138 7.21 0.89 -10.17
N ALA A 139 7.07 0.30 -8.98
CA ALA A 139 5.79 -0.12 -8.42
C ALA A 139 4.82 1.06 -8.18
N LEU A 140 5.33 2.22 -7.76
CA LEU A 140 4.51 3.43 -7.63
C LEU A 140 4.09 3.96 -9.00
N LEU A 141 5.00 3.96 -9.98
CA LEU A 141 4.69 4.37 -11.35
C LEU A 141 3.63 3.48 -12.00
N GLU A 142 3.73 2.16 -11.83
CA GLU A 142 2.74 1.20 -12.32
C GLU A 142 1.37 1.42 -11.66
N ARG A 143 1.34 1.56 -10.32
CA ARG A 143 0.09 1.86 -9.60
C ARG A 143 -0.51 3.19 -10.02
N TYR A 144 0.32 4.20 -10.23
CA TYR A 144 -0.10 5.51 -10.69
C TYR A 144 -0.75 5.43 -12.07
N GLN A 145 -0.15 4.69 -13.02
CA GLN A 145 -0.72 4.49 -14.34
C GLN A 145 -2.06 3.74 -14.28
N LEU A 146 -2.11 2.63 -13.52
CA LEU A 146 -3.36 1.88 -13.28
C LEU A 146 -4.46 2.76 -12.66
N THR A 147 -4.04 3.66 -11.77
CA THR A 147 -4.96 4.58 -11.10
C THR A 147 -5.58 5.55 -12.09
N LEU A 148 -4.79 6.12 -13.01
CA LEU A 148 -5.29 6.99 -14.06
C LEU A 148 -6.20 6.27 -15.04
N ASP A 149 -5.84 5.05 -15.44
CA ASP A 149 -6.55 4.33 -16.50
C ASP A 149 -7.91 3.81 -16.04
N THR A 150 -8.05 3.43 -14.76
CA THR A 150 -9.24 2.70 -14.29
C THR A 150 -9.69 3.07 -12.88
N SER A 151 -8.77 3.08 -11.91
CA SER A 151 -9.17 3.03 -10.49
C SER A 151 -9.74 4.36 -9.99
N ALA A 152 -9.24 5.49 -10.51
CA ALA A 152 -9.68 6.82 -10.13
C ALA A 152 -11.17 7.03 -10.45
N GLU A 153 -11.57 6.82 -11.70
CA GLU A 153 -12.96 7.03 -12.13
C GLU A 153 -13.91 6.05 -11.45
N ALA A 154 -13.56 4.76 -11.40
CA ALA A 154 -14.40 3.75 -10.75
C ALA A 154 -14.68 4.08 -9.27
N ALA A 155 -13.68 4.59 -8.54
CA ALA A 155 -13.85 4.97 -7.15
C ALA A 155 -14.74 6.23 -6.98
N LEU A 156 -14.61 7.21 -7.88
CA LEU A 156 -15.48 8.39 -7.87
C LEU A 156 -16.93 8.05 -8.24
N ASP A 157 -17.13 7.15 -9.20
CA ASP A 157 -18.45 6.67 -9.58
C ASP A 157 -19.13 5.93 -8.43
N TYR A 158 -18.40 5.05 -7.75
CA TYR A 158 -18.91 4.35 -6.57
C TYR A 158 -19.27 5.32 -5.42
N LEU A 159 -18.44 6.34 -5.18
CA LEU A 159 -18.75 7.38 -4.20
C LEU A 159 -19.99 8.19 -4.60
N ALA A 160 -20.09 8.58 -5.88
CA ALA A 160 -21.22 9.34 -6.40
C ALA A 160 -22.53 8.55 -6.32
N GLU A 161 -22.48 7.26 -6.63
CA GLU A 161 -23.62 6.36 -6.50
C GLU A 161 -24.06 6.25 -5.03
N THR A 162 -23.11 6.02 -4.12
CA THR A 162 -23.38 5.88 -2.69
C THR A 162 -24.00 7.16 -2.10
N VAL A 163 -23.46 8.33 -2.45
CA VAL A 163 -24.06 9.63 -2.09
C VAL A 163 -25.46 9.77 -2.67
N GLY A 164 -25.66 9.36 -3.93
CA GLY A 164 -26.97 9.38 -4.58
C GLY A 164 -27.99 8.48 -3.87
N GLN A 165 -27.60 7.29 -3.43
CA GLN A 165 -28.44 6.39 -2.65
C GLN A 165 -28.79 7.00 -1.30
N ARG A 166 -27.81 7.61 -0.61
CA ARG A 166 -28.02 8.28 0.68
C ARG A 166 -29.02 9.43 0.58
N LEU A 167 -29.00 10.19 -0.52
CA LEU A 167 -29.94 11.28 -0.78
C LEU A 167 -31.36 10.80 -1.10
N ARG A 168 -31.54 9.58 -1.63
CA ARG A 168 -32.86 9.00 -1.92
C ARG A 168 -33.48 8.30 -0.71
N GLY A 169 -32.65 7.85 0.24
CA GLY A 169 -33.07 7.13 1.43
C GLY A 169 -33.35 8.00 2.65
N ASN A 170 -33.12 9.32 2.55
CA ASN A 170 -33.52 10.34 3.53
C ASN A 170 -34.75 11.11 3.01
#